data_AF-A0A812Y488-F1
#
_entry.id   AF-A0A812Y488-F1
#
_cell.length_a   1.000
_cell.length_b   1.000
_cell.length_c   1.000
_cell.angle_alpha   90.00
_cell.angle_beta   90.00
_cell.angle_gamma   90.00
#
_symmetry.space_group_name_H-M   'P 1'
#
loop_
_entity.id
_entity.type
_entity.pdbx_description
1 polymer ?
#
loop_
_entity_poly.entity_id
_entity_poly.type
_entity_poly.pdbx_seq_one_letter_code
_entity_poly.pdbx_strand_id
1 'polypeptide(L)'
;MLSACGSLGNAPRGADSLLDIINPQTSPTTAAILATDEYNAENRYRGTTMLAAAPFGGDPIYLELYIDGTDDPDPGVRATCIRALGRHGDPVHAPYLINALDDEDSKVRIAAARALQRVHTDDAIPALIETIKEEQEPEADARAAAADALGQYREPFVVQSLIAALRDSRLVVNNRVQHSLNVMTGQDFGVDHAAWLRWYNETDDLFAAGQLYTYPVFNRKKRIVEYLPFVPQPPNEESSTPVGWAVVAPSLVLITESDIDAIRNHRHDTILGHQFVGIVLDADDHELINKRVVADVNITDPQSSFALRGIGQHDPDRSILGLRNTPGCLSERFQIPQRNLIVVPDGIEDERAVFASQLAAAIHVSRIERIVGKTFVTVLGGDLSALLIAQIMSSQNASVRLLTTRPDRLELCAKWGIKHRDLTEVGRRADQDIVIDTLSEPDSIPTALAMARPRGAVILQNNPIPAITDAQMAPEDLAMLIERELRISGSRCGTLSDGISALQSGSIDLSGLITKRVSFDEVMSGMRAAIEPEHIAVLVQMS
;
A
#
# COMPACT_ATOMS: atom_id res chain seq x y z
N MET A 1 57.24 15.14 -21.75
CA MET A 1 58.42 14.54 -21.10
C MET A 1 58.50 15.04 -19.68
N LEU A 2 58.25 14.18 -18.69
CA LEU A 2 58.88 14.20 -17.36
C LEU A 2 58.49 12.88 -16.65
N SER A 3 59.50 12.03 -16.53
CA SER A 3 59.67 10.81 -15.71
C SER A 3 58.50 10.31 -14.86
N ALA A 4 57.88 9.20 -15.29
CA ALA A 4 57.14 8.28 -14.42
C ALA A 4 57.48 6.81 -14.79
N CYS A 5 58.77 6.49 -14.86
CA CYS A 5 59.24 5.10 -14.90
C CYS A 5 59.67 4.71 -13.48
N GLY A 6 58.71 4.30 -12.65
CA GLY A 6 59.00 3.88 -11.27
C GLY A 6 57.84 3.30 -10.46
N SER A 7 56.57 3.50 -10.86
CA SER A 7 55.42 3.08 -10.03
C SER A 7 54.58 1.91 -10.59
N LEU A 8 54.88 1.38 -11.78
CA LEU A 8 54.10 0.30 -12.39
C LEU A 8 54.40 -1.11 -11.83
N GLY A 9 55.25 -1.22 -10.80
CA GLY A 9 55.60 -2.50 -10.18
C GLY A 9 54.59 -3.03 -9.15
N ASN A 10 53.58 -2.24 -8.76
CA ASN A 10 52.61 -2.58 -7.70
C ASN A 10 51.15 -2.53 -8.18
N ALA A 11 50.87 -2.99 -9.40
CA ALA A 11 49.48 -3.22 -9.80
C ALA A 11 48.90 -4.43 -9.01
N PRO A 12 47.76 -4.30 -8.31
CA PRO A 12 47.12 -5.44 -7.66
C PRO A 12 46.77 -6.51 -8.71
N ARG A 13 47.03 -7.78 -8.38
CA ARG A 13 46.70 -8.91 -9.26
C ARG A 13 45.17 -8.94 -9.49
N GLY A 14 44.73 -8.73 -10.73
CA GLY A 14 43.31 -8.68 -11.11
C GLY A 14 42.81 -7.34 -11.66
N ALA A 15 43.69 -6.34 -11.87
CA ALA A 15 43.31 -5.09 -12.53
C ALA A 15 43.14 -5.29 -14.05
N ASP A 16 41.91 -5.15 -14.54
CA ASP A 16 41.57 -5.28 -15.98
C ASP A 16 41.79 -3.97 -16.75
N SER A 17 42.05 -2.85 -16.06
CA SER A 17 42.32 -1.56 -16.67
C SER A 17 43.31 -0.69 -15.88
N LEU A 18 43.90 0.29 -16.58
CA LEU A 18 44.70 1.36 -15.96
C LEU A 18 43.89 2.21 -14.97
N LEU A 19 42.56 2.26 -15.10
CA LEU A 19 41.69 2.98 -14.16
C LEU A 19 41.59 2.26 -12.82
N ASP A 20 41.67 0.92 -12.78
CA ASP A 20 41.64 0.14 -11.53
C ASP A 20 42.89 0.37 -10.66
N ILE A 21 44.00 0.77 -11.28
CA ILE A 21 45.24 1.15 -10.58
C ILE A 21 45.10 2.52 -9.92
N ILE A 22 44.25 3.39 -10.47
CA ILE A 22 44.06 4.78 -10.04
C ILE A 22 42.82 4.90 -9.13
N ASN A 23 41.88 3.95 -9.22
CA ASN A 23 40.66 3.87 -8.44
C ASN A 23 40.28 2.40 -8.18
N PRO A 24 40.93 1.71 -7.23
CA PRO A 24 40.70 0.29 -6.99
C PRO A 24 39.26 0.05 -6.53
N GLN A 25 38.47 -0.62 -7.37
CA GLN A 25 37.20 -1.22 -6.96
C GLN A 25 37.51 -2.19 -5.81
N THR A 26 37.00 -1.88 -4.62
CA THR A 26 37.36 -2.66 -3.44
C THR A 26 36.62 -3.98 -3.49
N SER A 27 37.35 -5.09 -3.40
CA SER A 27 36.73 -6.42 -3.39
C SER A 27 35.83 -6.57 -2.15
N PRO A 28 34.68 -7.28 -2.26
CA PRO A 28 33.80 -7.54 -1.13
C PRO A 28 34.56 -8.10 0.09
N THR A 29 35.53 -8.98 -0.16
CA THR A 29 36.39 -9.58 0.87
C THR A 29 37.24 -8.56 1.60
N THR A 30 37.83 -7.59 0.88
CA THR A 30 38.65 -6.55 1.51
C THR A 30 37.80 -5.62 2.37
N ALA A 31 36.62 -5.24 1.88
CA ALA A 31 35.70 -4.39 2.63
C ALA A 31 35.18 -5.11 3.89
N ALA A 32 34.84 -6.40 3.78
CA ALA A 32 34.43 -7.24 4.90
C ALA A 32 35.53 -7.42 5.95
N ILE A 33 36.77 -7.72 5.54
CA ILE A 33 37.92 -7.84 6.48
C ILE A 33 38.12 -6.56 7.29
N LEU A 34 37.99 -5.39 6.64
CA LEU A 34 38.08 -4.11 7.33
C LEU A 34 36.90 -3.90 8.28
N ALA A 35 35.68 -4.23 7.83
CA ALA A 35 34.44 -4.07 8.60
C ALA A 35 34.44 -4.92 9.89
N THR A 36 35.13 -6.06 9.88
CA THR A 36 35.24 -7.00 11.02
C THR A 36 36.56 -6.86 11.81
N ASP A 37 37.31 -5.76 11.67
CA ASP A 37 38.56 -5.56 12.41
C ASP A 37 38.30 -5.38 13.91
N GLU A 38 38.63 -6.40 14.69
CA GLU A 38 38.43 -6.43 16.15
C GLU A 38 39.12 -5.27 16.89
N TYR A 39 40.24 -4.76 16.36
CA TYR A 39 41.14 -3.87 17.11
C TYR A 39 41.06 -2.41 16.66
N ASN A 40 40.48 -2.14 15.49
CA ASN A 40 40.54 -0.81 14.88
C ASN A 40 39.17 -0.30 14.40
N ALA A 41 38.59 0.63 15.16
CA ALA A 41 37.31 1.26 14.83
C ALA A 41 37.33 2.03 13.50
N GLU A 42 38.44 2.66 13.13
CA GLU A 42 38.57 3.35 11.84
C GLU A 42 38.53 2.35 10.67
N ASN A 43 39.14 1.18 10.83
CA ASN A 43 39.04 0.12 9.83
C ASN A 43 37.61 -0.39 9.71
N ARG A 44 36.93 -0.63 10.84
CA ARG A 44 35.51 -1.04 10.83
C ARG A 44 34.63 -0.01 10.14
N TYR A 45 34.74 1.26 10.53
CA TYR A 45 34.04 2.38 9.92
C TYR A 45 34.22 2.42 8.39
N ARG A 46 35.48 2.34 7.93
CA ARG A 46 35.81 2.35 6.51
C ARG A 46 35.27 1.13 5.79
N GLY A 47 35.45 -0.07 6.36
CA GLY A 47 34.95 -1.32 5.78
C GLY A 47 33.43 -1.31 5.60
N THR A 48 32.69 -0.94 6.64
CA THR A 48 31.23 -0.82 6.60
C THR A 48 30.78 0.23 5.59
N THR A 49 31.45 1.38 5.51
CA THR A 49 31.13 2.42 4.52
C THR A 49 31.33 1.89 3.08
N MET A 50 32.37 1.10 2.85
CA MET A 50 32.67 0.52 1.54
C MET A 50 31.64 -0.55 1.15
N LEU A 51 31.25 -1.41 2.09
CA LEU A 51 30.18 -2.39 1.87
C LEU A 51 28.85 -1.69 1.56
N ALA A 52 28.46 -0.72 2.40
CA ALA A 52 27.21 0.01 2.23
C ALA A 52 27.16 0.85 0.93
N ALA A 53 28.30 1.25 0.39
CA ALA A 53 28.37 1.97 -0.88
C ALA A 53 28.34 1.05 -2.12
N ALA A 54 28.58 -0.24 -1.95
CA ALA A 54 28.67 -1.19 -3.04
C ALA A 54 27.28 -1.66 -3.54
N PRO A 55 27.14 -2.06 -4.83
CA PRO A 55 25.89 -2.60 -5.37
C PRO A 55 25.39 -3.86 -4.64
N PHE A 56 26.30 -4.66 -4.10
CA PHE A 56 26.01 -5.87 -3.32
C PHE A 56 25.87 -5.60 -1.82
N GLY A 57 25.91 -4.34 -1.39
CA GLY A 57 25.94 -3.94 0.02
C GLY A 57 24.71 -4.35 0.83
N GLY A 58 23.62 -4.73 0.16
CA GLY A 58 22.38 -5.23 0.75
C GLY A 58 22.24 -6.74 0.81
N ASP A 59 23.27 -7.53 0.46
CA ASP A 59 23.19 -8.98 0.66
C ASP A 59 22.92 -9.31 2.15
N PRO A 60 22.12 -10.35 2.46
CA PRO A 60 21.70 -10.66 3.83
C PRO A 60 22.86 -10.78 4.84
N ILE A 61 24.00 -11.31 4.40
CA ILE A 61 25.20 -11.44 5.24
C ILE A 61 25.77 -10.09 5.68
N TYR A 62 25.66 -9.05 4.86
CA TYR A 62 26.11 -7.71 5.23
C TYR A 62 25.06 -6.99 6.08
N LEU A 63 23.77 -7.27 5.88
CA LEU A 63 22.73 -6.78 6.78
C LEU A 63 22.93 -7.31 8.20
N GLU A 64 23.25 -8.60 8.36
CA GLU A 64 23.63 -9.18 9.67
C GLU A 64 24.86 -8.48 10.26
N LEU A 65 25.89 -8.23 9.45
CA LEU A 65 27.07 -7.48 9.89
C LEU A 65 26.73 -6.05 10.35
N TYR A 66 25.81 -5.36 9.68
CA TYR A 66 25.38 -4.03 10.09
C TYR A 66 24.56 -4.07 11.38
N ILE A 67 23.73 -5.09 11.58
CA ILE A 67 22.99 -5.30 12.84
C ILE A 67 23.99 -5.48 13.98
N ASP A 68 24.97 -6.38 13.85
CA ASP A 68 25.99 -6.60 14.89
C ASP A 68 26.77 -5.30 15.19
N GLY A 69 27.05 -4.51 14.15
CA GLY A 69 27.73 -3.23 14.28
C GLY A 69 26.91 -2.09 14.89
N THR A 70 25.61 -2.28 15.19
CA THR A 70 24.84 -1.27 15.94
C THR A 70 25.22 -1.21 17.41
N ASP A 71 25.83 -2.26 17.96
CA ASP A 71 26.29 -2.34 19.35
C ASP A 71 27.80 -2.07 19.50
N ASP A 72 28.44 -1.53 18.46
CA ASP A 72 29.88 -1.26 18.46
C ASP A 72 30.27 -0.22 19.54
N PRO A 73 31.42 -0.40 20.24
CA PRO A 73 31.88 0.58 21.21
C PRO A 73 32.17 1.96 20.61
N ASP A 74 32.48 2.05 19.31
CA ASP A 74 32.71 3.33 18.62
C ASP A 74 31.43 3.89 18.00
N PRO A 75 31.02 5.12 18.35
CA PRO A 75 29.79 5.73 17.81
C PRO A 75 29.84 6.01 16.30
N GLY A 76 31.04 6.17 15.73
CA GLY A 76 31.22 6.33 14.29
C GLY A 76 30.88 5.06 13.53
N VAL A 77 31.29 3.90 14.06
CA VAL A 77 30.93 2.58 13.53
C VAL A 77 29.42 2.37 13.67
N ARG A 78 28.83 2.56 14.86
CA ARG A 78 27.38 2.46 15.08
C ARG A 78 26.59 3.29 14.08
N ALA A 79 26.92 4.59 13.95
CA ALA A 79 26.23 5.49 13.03
C ALA A 79 26.36 5.06 11.56
N THR A 80 27.44 4.40 11.18
CA THR A 80 27.66 3.92 9.80
C THR A 80 26.88 2.66 9.51
N CYS A 81 26.80 1.74 10.47
CA CYS A 81 25.97 0.56 10.41
C CYS A 81 24.48 0.94 10.32
N ILE A 82 24.03 1.90 11.13
CA ILE A 82 22.67 2.46 11.06
C ILE A 82 22.38 3.09 9.70
N ARG A 83 23.33 3.83 9.10
CA ARG A 83 23.17 4.35 7.72
C ARG A 83 23.11 3.24 6.67
N ALA A 84 23.89 2.18 6.86
CA ALA A 84 23.89 1.03 5.96
C ALA A 84 22.56 0.28 6.01
N LEU A 85 22.01 0.05 7.21
CA LEU A 85 20.67 -0.48 7.41
C LEU A 85 19.60 0.45 6.84
N GLY A 86 19.72 1.77 7.01
CA GLY A 86 18.80 2.70 6.37
C GLY A 86 18.83 2.65 4.84
N ARG A 87 19.98 2.30 4.24
CA ARG A 87 20.16 2.28 2.78
C ARG A 87 19.71 0.96 2.14
N HIS A 88 19.94 -0.16 2.82
CA HIS A 88 19.74 -1.50 2.26
C HIS A 88 18.75 -2.36 3.04
N GLY A 89 18.34 -1.91 4.22
CA GLY A 89 17.43 -2.65 5.07
C GLY A 89 15.97 -2.44 4.68
N ASP A 90 15.18 -3.48 4.94
CA ASP A 90 13.72 -3.49 4.89
C ASP A 90 13.07 -3.08 6.22
N PRO A 91 11.74 -2.84 6.25
CA PRO A 91 10.98 -2.53 7.47
C PRO A 91 11.25 -3.43 8.68
N VAL A 92 11.62 -4.70 8.46
CA VAL A 92 11.98 -5.65 9.54
C VAL A 92 13.20 -5.20 10.37
N HIS A 93 14.06 -4.33 9.83
CA HIS A 93 15.23 -3.80 10.54
C HIS A 93 14.91 -2.53 11.35
N ALA A 94 13.69 -2.00 11.25
CA ALA A 94 13.29 -0.80 11.96
C ALA A 94 13.50 -0.85 13.48
N PRO A 95 13.34 -1.98 14.20
CA PRO A 95 13.60 -2.02 15.63
C PRO A 95 15.02 -1.58 16.02
N TYR A 96 16.04 -1.93 15.21
CA TYR A 96 17.42 -1.51 15.44
C TYR A 96 17.60 0.01 15.20
N LEU A 97 16.91 0.55 14.20
CA LEU A 97 16.91 1.97 13.89
C LEU A 97 16.17 2.79 14.96
N ILE A 98 15.04 2.29 15.47
CA ILE A 98 14.27 2.91 16.55
C ILE A 98 15.11 2.94 17.83
N ASN A 99 15.75 1.83 18.20
CA ASN A 99 16.62 1.78 19.37
C ASN A 99 17.78 2.78 19.29
N ALA A 100 18.33 2.99 18.09
CA ALA A 100 19.42 3.94 17.85
C ALA A 100 18.98 5.42 17.96
N LEU A 101 17.68 5.73 18.03
CA LEU A 101 17.20 7.08 18.36
C LEU A 101 17.50 7.47 19.81
N ASP A 102 17.75 6.51 20.69
CA ASP A 102 18.07 6.74 22.11
C ASP A 102 19.58 6.63 22.42
N ASP A 103 20.43 6.57 21.38
CA ASP A 103 21.88 6.42 21.54
C ASP A 103 22.52 7.64 22.26
N GLU A 104 23.57 7.38 23.04
CA GLU A 104 24.32 8.42 23.74
C GLU A 104 24.95 9.46 22.80
N ASP A 105 25.38 9.05 21.60
CA ASP A 105 26.03 9.90 20.62
C ASP A 105 25.01 10.48 19.62
N SER A 106 25.04 11.80 19.47
CA SER A 106 24.10 12.51 18.62
C SER A 106 24.22 12.15 17.14
N LYS A 107 25.39 11.73 16.65
CA LYS A 107 25.55 11.32 15.25
C LYS A 107 24.84 10.01 14.96
N VAL A 108 24.73 9.12 15.96
CA VAL A 108 23.97 7.87 15.85
C VAL A 108 22.48 8.20 15.81
N ARG A 109 21.99 9.04 16.71
CA ARG A 109 20.58 9.49 16.72
C ARG A 109 20.16 10.17 15.41
N ILE A 110 21.01 11.06 14.87
CA ILE A 110 20.78 11.69 13.56
C ILE A 110 20.75 10.65 12.43
N ALA A 111 21.66 9.67 12.47
CA ALA A 111 21.69 8.60 11.48
C ALA A 111 20.43 7.73 11.56
N ALA A 112 19.96 7.43 12.75
CA ALA A 112 18.74 6.65 13.02
C ALA A 112 17.50 7.35 12.45
N ALA A 113 17.30 8.63 12.77
CA ALA A 113 16.17 9.40 12.23
C ALA A 113 16.15 9.44 10.69
N ARG A 114 17.32 9.62 10.05
CA ARG A 114 17.46 9.57 8.59
C ARG A 114 17.30 8.16 8.01
N ALA A 115 17.66 7.13 8.74
CA ALA A 115 17.49 5.75 8.31
C ALA A 115 16.00 5.34 8.36
N LEU A 116 15.29 5.73 9.41
CA LEU A 116 13.83 5.53 9.55
C LEU A 116 13.02 6.27 8.48
N GLN A 117 13.55 7.39 8.01
CA GLN A 117 13.01 8.08 6.85
C GLN A 117 13.05 7.22 5.57
N ARG A 118 14.04 6.34 5.42
CA ARG A 118 14.22 5.49 4.23
C ARG A 118 13.46 4.17 4.32
N VAL A 119 13.46 3.58 5.51
CA VAL A 119 12.91 2.24 5.78
C VAL A 119 11.38 2.25 5.95
N HIS A 120 10.73 3.42 5.98
CA HIS A 120 9.28 3.68 6.02
C HIS A 120 8.44 2.60 6.72
N THR A 121 8.15 2.84 7.99
CA THR A 121 7.30 1.97 8.81
C THR A 121 6.51 2.78 9.82
N ASP A 122 5.23 2.44 9.99
CA ASP A 122 4.35 3.11 10.95
C ASP A 122 4.84 2.91 12.40
N ASP A 123 5.57 1.83 12.67
CA ASP A 123 6.20 1.54 13.97
C ASP A 123 7.20 2.62 14.41
N ALA A 124 7.77 3.38 13.45
CA ALA A 124 8.72 4.44 13.75
C ALA A 124 8.04 5.71 14.25
N ILE A 125 6.75 5.90 13.97
CA ILE A 125 6.04 7.17 14.22
C ILE A 125 6.13 7.59 15.70
N PRO A 126 5.82 6.73 16.69
CA PRO A 126 5.86 7.14 18.11
C PRO A 126 7.26 7.60 18.53
N ALA A 127 8.30 6.89 18.11
CA ALA A 127 9.67 7.22 18.44
C ALA A 127 10.10 8.54 17.79
N LEU A 128 9.78 8.75 16.50
CA LEU A 128 10.07 10.00 15.79
C LEU A 128 9.32 11.21 16.40
N ILE A 129 8.09 11.02 16.89
CA ILE A 129 7.33 12.06 17.61
C ILE A 129 7.96 12.40 18.96
N GLU A 130 8.58 11.45 19.66
CA GLU A 130 9.38 11.79 20.84
C GLU A 130 10.65 12.54 20.42
N THR A 131 11.37 12.08 19.39
CA THR A 131 12.62 12.71 18.92
C THR A 131 12.42 14.14 18.41
N ILE A 132 11.27 14.51 17.83
CA ILE A 132 11.05 15.89 17.35
C ILE A 132 10.85 16.90 18.50
N LYS A 133 10.60 16.45 19.74
CA LYS A 133 10.36 17.34 20.88
C LYS A 133 11.68 17.87 21.45
N GLU A 134 11.79 19.19 21.57
CA GLU A 134 12.98 19.88 22.14
C GLU A 134 13.30 19.44 23.57
N GLU A 135 12.29 19.00 24.33
CA GLU A 135 12.45 18.50 25.70
C GLU A 135 13.17 17.15 25.79
N GLN A 136 13.05 16.32 24.74
CA GLN A 136 13.60 14.96 24.71
C GLN A 136 14.90 14.88 23.91
N GLU A 137 15.00 15.62 22.81
CA GLU A 137 16.18 15.62 21.95
C GLU A 137 16.85 17.00 21.96
N PRO A 138 18.00 17.18 22.62
CA PRO A 138 18.69 18.46 22.65
C PRO A 138 19.27 18.87 21.28
N GLU A 139 19.59 17.92 20.40
CA GLU A 139 20.30 18.19 19.15
C GLU A 139 19.33 18.52 18.00
N ALA A 140 19.42 19.77 17.54
CA ALA A 140 18.54 20.31 16.50
C ALA A 140 18.57 19.51 15.19
N ASP A 141 19.71 18.93 14.83
CA ASP A 141 19.86 18.15 13.60
C ASP A 141 19.13 16.80 13.68
N ALA A 142 19.03 16.21 14.87
CA ALA A 142 18.26 14.98 15.10
C ALA A 142 16.75 15.29 15.02
N ARG A 143 16.30 16.39 15.66
CA ARG A 143 14.91 16.86 15.57
C ARG A 143 14.51 17.21 14.14
N ALA A 144 15.38 17.87 13.39
CA ALA A 144 15.17 18.20 11.99
C ALA A 144 15.07 16.93 11.11
N ALA A 145 15.90 15.92 11.36
CA ALA A 145 15.81 14.64 10.68
C ALA A 145 14.52 13.88 11.04
N ALA A 146 14.09 13.94 12.30
CA ALA A 146 12.82 13.36 12.72
C ALA A 146 11.63 14.06 12.07
N ALA A 147 11.67 15.39 11.93
CA ALA A 147 10.65 16.15 11.19
C ALA A 147 10.59 15.73 9.71
N ASP A 148 11.73 15.65 9.03
CA ASP A 148 11.81 15.18 7.63
C ASP A 148 11.29 13.74 7.51
N ALA A 149 11.59 12.86 8.48
CA ALA A 149 11.12 11.48 8.55
C ALA A 149 9.61 11.39 8.82
N LEU A 150 9.04 12.28 9.61
CA LEU A 150 7.61 12.33 9.90
C LEU A 150 6.79 12.77 8.69
N GLY A 151 7.38 13.56 7.78
CA GLY A 151 6.75 14.06 6.55
C GLY A 151 6.20 13.00 5.60
N GLN A 152 6.58 11.73 5.76
CA GLN A 152 6.08 10.62 4.94
C GLN A 152 4.80 9.96 5.49
N TYR A 153 4.41 10.25 6.74
CA TYR A 153 3.29 9.59 7.41
C TYR A 153 2.06 10.50 7.45
N ARG A 154 1.07 10.21 6.60
CA ARG A 154 -0.18 10.98 6.48
C ARG A 154 -1.18 10.65 7.58
N GLU A 155 -0.82 11.02 8.80
CA GLU A 155 -1.64 10.79 9.99
C GLU A 155 -2.00 12.11 10.68
N PRO A 156 -3.26 12.33 11.11
CA PRO A 156 -3.67 13.60 11.74
C PRO A 156 -2.84 13.98 12.97
N PHE A 157 -2.47 13.00 13.79
CA PHE A 157 -1.64 13.23 14.97
C PHE A 157 -0.17 13.53 14.63
N VAL A 158 0.33 13.07 13.47
CA VAL A 158 1.65 13.46 12.94
C VAL A 158 1.61 14.92 12.51
N VAL A 159 0.55 15.35 11.80
CA VAL A 159 0.34 16.77 11.45
C VAL A 159 0.31 17.63 12.70
N GLN A 160 -0.46 17.23 13.72
CA GLN A 160 -0.54 17.97 14.99
C GLN A 160 0.83 18.09 15.68
N SER A 161 1.62 17.02 15.67
CA SER A 161 2.97 16.98 16.25
C SER A 161 3.93 17.88 15.50
N LEU A 162 3.89 17.87 14.16
CA LEU A 162 4.65 18.77 13.30
C LEU A 162 4.24 20.23 13.52
N ILE A 163 2.94 20.55 13.58
CA ILE A 163 2.46 21.91 13.87
C ILE A 163 3.03 22.39 15.21
N ALA A 164 3.02 21.56 16.25
CA ALA A 164 3.61 21.91 17.55
C ALA A 164 5.12 22.20 17.44
N ALA A 165 5.85 21.41 16.64
CA ALA A 165 7.28 21.55 16.40
C ALA A 165 7.68 22.80 15.58
N LEU A 166 6.73 23.54 14.97
CA LEU A 166 7.02 24.85 14.32
C LEU A 166 7.51 25.92 15.31
N ARG A 167 7.32 25.71 16.62
CA ARG A 167 7.77 26.60 17.68
C ARG A 167 9.19 26.30 18.16
N ASP A 168 9.90 25.38 17.51
CA ASP A 168 11.26 25.04 17.89
C ASP A 168 12.18 26.27 17.89
N SER A 169 13.10 26.33 18.85
CA SER A 169 14.06 27.43 18.98
C SER A 169 15.03 27.54 17.78
N ARG A 170 15.15 26.46 16.98
CA ARG A 170 16.10 26.34 15.88
C ARG A 170 15.41 26.41 14.53
N LEU A 171 15.82 27.39 13.73
CA LEU A 171 15.28 27.62 12.38
C LEU A 171 15.41 26.40 11.44
N VAL A 172 16.44 25.57 11.62
CA VAL A 172 16.59 24.34 10.83
C VAL A 172 15.41 23.39 11.03
N VAL A 173 14.94 23.23 12.26
CA VAL A 173 13.79 22.37 12.60
C VAL A 173 12.53 22.98 12.01
N ASN A 174 12.29 24.27 12.26
CA ASN A 174 11.11 24.99 11.74
C ASN A 174 10.97 24.86 10.21
N ASN A 175 12.07 24.99 9.47
CA ASN A 175 12.07 24.85 8.02
C ASN A 175 11.79 23.41 7.56
N ARG A 176 12.33 22.39 8.25
CA ARG A 176 12.04 20.97 7.94
C ARG A 176 10.61 20.60 8.24
N VAL A 177 10.09 21.08 9.37
CA VAL A 177 8.69 20.94 9.77
C VAL A 177 7.77 21.60 8.74
N GLN A 178 8.03 22.86 8.36
CA GLN A 178 7.26 23.54 7.31
C GLN A 178 7.29 22.74 6.01
N HIS A 179 8.47 22.27 5.58
CA HIS A 179 8.59 21.49 4.36
C HIS A 179 7.75 20.21 4.42
N SER A 180 7.83 19.48 5.52
CA SER A 180 7.08 18.24 5.74
C SER A 180 5.57 18.50 5.76
N LEU A 181 5.12 19.56 6.45
CA LEU A 181 3.72 19.99 6.44
C LEU A 181 3.25 20.34 5.03
N ASN A 182 4.06 21.06 4.25
CA ASN A 182 3.72 21.41 2.86
C ASN A 182 3.60 20.17 1.98
N VAL A 183 4.57 19.25 2.05
CA VAL A 183 4.53 17.99 1.30
C VAL A 183 3.30 17.17 1.68
N MET A 184 2.97 17.05 2.96
CA MET A 184 1.84 16.25 3.42
C MET A 184 0.48 16.86 3.06
N THR A 185 0.32 18.17 3.25
CA THR A 185 -0.99 18.86 3.22
C THR A 185 -1.24 19.65 1.94
N GLY A 186 -0.18 19.98 1.19
CA GLY A 186 -0.21 20.90 0.04
C GLY A 186 -0.33 22.37 0.41
N GLN A 187 -0.43 22.72 1.69
CA GLN A 187 -0.58 24.09 2.16
C GLN A 187 0.77 24.72 2.51
N ASP A 188 0.86 26.05 2.37
CA ASP A 188 2.04 26.79 2.81
C ASP A 188 1.65 28.04 3.60
N PHE A 189 1.74 27.94 4.92
CA PHE A 189 1.59 29.07 5.83
C PHE A 189 2.94 29.53 6.41
N GLY A 190 4.06 29.10 5.82
CA GLY A 190 5.37 29.35 6.40
C GLY A 190 5.55 28.66 7.75
N VAL A 191 6.29 29.34 8.64
CA VAL A 191 6.50 28.90 10.03
C VAL A 191 5.45 29.46 11.00
N ASP A 192 4.33 30.00 10.51
CA ASP A 192 3.27 30.54 11.36
C ASP A 192 2.43 29.43 12.00
N HIS A 193 2.82 29.03 13.20
CA HIS A 193 2.09 28.05 14.00
C HIS A 193 0.60 28.39 14.18
N ALA A 194 0.24 29.67 14.34
CA ALA A 194 -1.16 30.05 14.59
C ALA A 194 -2.03 29.89 13.33
N ALA A 195 -1.45 30.19 12.16
CA ALA A 195 -2.11 29.95 10.87
C ALA A 195 -2.32 28.45 10.62
N TRP A 196 -1.27 27.64 10.83
CA TRP A 196 -1.35 26.17 10.72
C TRP A 196 -2.39 25.58 11.66
N LEU A 197 -2.41 25.98 12.94
CA LEU A 197 -3.37 25.47 13.92
C LEU A 197 -4.81 25.88 13.59
N ARG A 198 -5.02 27.10 13.09
CA ARG A 198 -6.35 27.55 12.67
C ARG A 198 -6.86 26.72 11.49
N TRP A 199 -6.04 26.56 10.46
CA TRP A 199 -6.36 25.73 9.31
C TRP A 199 -6.65 24.27 9.72
N TYR A 200 -5.82 23.68 10.59
CA TYR A 200 -6.00 22.32 11.09
C TYR A 200 -7.37 22.12 11.79
N ASN A 201 -7.84 23.12 12.54
CA ASN A 201 -9.14 23.04 13.23
C ASN A 201 -10.35 23.34 12.33
N GLU A 202 -10.14 23.97 11.17
CA GLU A 202 -11.19 24.41 10.24
C GLU A 202 -11.32 23.49 9.02
N THR A 203 -10.31 22.65 8.75
CA THR A 203 -10.27 21.83 7.54
C THR A 203 -10.95 20.47 7.74
N ASP A 204 -11.76 20.09 6.76
CA ASP A 204 -12.45 18.79 6.75
C ASP A 204 -11.55 17.66 6.20
N ASP A 205 -10.50 17.99 5.44
CA ASP A 205 -9.54 17.02 4.87
C ASP A 205 -8.12 17.62 4.89
N LEU A 206 -7.26 17.04 5.74
CA LEU A 206 -5.88 17.48 5.97
C LEU A 206 -4.95 17.24 4.76
N PHE A 207 -5.27 16.27 3.90
CA PHE A 207 -4.33 15.74 2.90
C PHE A 207 -4.80 15.95 1.45
N ALA A 208 -5.93 16.65 1.26
CA ALA A 208 -6.56 16.89 -0.03
C ALA A 208 -5.59 17.42 -1.13
N ALA A 209 -4.61 18.25 -0.75
CA ALA A 209 -3.64 18.83 -1.67
C ALA A 209 -2.21 18.29 -1.49
N GLY A 210 -2.04 17.20 -0.73
CA GLY A 210 -0.74 16.61 -0.43
C GLY A 210 0.03 16.15 -1.67
N GLN A 211 1.34 16.35 -1.66
CA GLN A 211 2.26 15.92 -2.72
C GLN A 211 2.82 14.52 -2.44
N LEU A 212 3.28 13.83 -3.48
CA LEU A 212 3.96 12.54 -3.32
C LEU A 212 5.22 12.72 -2.47
N TYR A 213 5.37 11.94 -1.41
CA TYR A 213 6.58 12.00 -0.61
C TYR A 213 7.74 11.37 -1.39
N THR A 214 8.86 12.09 -1.45
CA THR A 214 10.13 11.60 -1.99
C THR A 214 11.22 11.91 -0.99
N TYR A 215 12.20 11.00 -0.85
CA TYR A 215 13.24 11.18 0.14
C TYR A 215 14.09 12.44 -0.16
N PRO A 216 14.21 13.40 0.77
CA PRO A 216 15.07 14.57 0.61
C PRO A 216 16.54 14.16 0.65
N VAL A 217 17.19 14.24 -0.51
CA VAL A 217 18.56 13.78 -0.69
C VAL A 217 19.63 14.76 -0.23
N PHE A 218 20.74 14.21 0.28
CA PHE A 218 21.97 14.98 0.39
C PHE A 218 22.52 15.28 -1.00
N ASN A 219 22.39 16.54 -1.42
CA ASN A 219 22.97 17.06 -2.65
C ASN A 219 24.00 18.14 -2.33
N ARG A 220 25.29 17.83 -2.52
CA ARG A 220 26.35 18.84 -2.39
C ARG A 220 26.60 19.52 -3.73
N LYS A 221 26.85 20.84 -3.68
CA LYS A 221 27.27 21.58 -4.87
C LYS A 221 28.59 21.00 -5.40
N LYS A 222 28.67 20.84 -6.72
CA LYS A 222 29.88 20.41 -7.42
C LYS A 222 31.00 21.40 -7.17
N ARG A 223 32.19 20.89 -6.86
CA ARG A 223 33.43 21.68 -6.87
C ARG A 223 33.87 21.87 -8.32
N ILE A 224 34.66 22.91 -8.59
CA ILE A 224 35.10 23.27 -9.95
C ILE A 224 35.72 22.08 -10.70
N VAL A 225 36.49 21.24 -10.00
CA VAL A 225 37.14 20.05 -10.58
C VAL A 225 36.15 18.96 -11.00
N GLU A 226 34.96 18.90 -10.40
CA GLU A 226 33.91 17.90 -10.64
C GLU A 226 33.03 18.26 -11.86
N TYR A 227 33.30 19.40 -12.52
CA TYR A 227 32.72 19.75 -13.83
C TYR A 227 33.52 19.18 -15.02
N LEU A 228 34.70 18.60 -14.77
CA LEU A 228 35.49 17.96 -15.82
C LEU A 228 34.86 16.61 -16.21
N PRO A 229 34.76 16.27 -17.51
CA PRO A 229 33.97 15.13 -18.00
C PRO A 229 34.49 13.74 -17.58
N PHE A 230 35.71 13.65 -17.06
CA PHE A 230 36.35 12.41 -16.60
C PHE A 230 36.47 12.34 -15.07
N VAL A 231 35.94 13.34 -14.35
CA VAL A 231 35.91 13.32 -12.88
C VAL A 231 34.57 12.73 -12.44
N PRO A 232 34.56 11.69 -11.58
CA PRO A 232 33.33 11.11 -11.06
C PRO A 232 32.46 12.19 -10.42
N GLN A 233 31.15 12.09 -10.65
CA GLN A 233 30.20 13.00 -10.04
C GLN A 233 30.23 12.83 -8.51
N PRO A 234 29.95 13.90 -7.73
CA PRO A 234 29.81 13.77 -6.29
C PRO A 234 28.80 12.65 -5.96
N PRO A 235 29.02 11.87 -4.89
CA PRO A 235 28.01 10.92 -4.41
C PRO A 235 26.86 11.74 -3.84
N ASN A 236 25.95 12.14 -4.73
CA ASN A 236 24.68 12.72 -4.39
C ASN A 236 23.69 11.55 -4.35
N GLU A 237 22.89 11.52 -3.30
CA GLU A 237 21.78 10.59 -3.24
C GLU A 237 20.75 11.01 -4.30
N GLU A 238 20.08 10.05 -4.94
CA GLU A 238 18.98 10.32 -5.87
C GLU A 238 17.65 10.25 -5.11
N SER A 239 16.80 11.26 -5.31
CA SER A 239 15.48 11.28 -4.67
C SER A 239 14.69 10.11 -5.21
N SER A 240 14.16 9.29 -4.30
CA SER A 240 13.48 8.04 -4.60
C SER A 240 12.28 7.88 -3.67
N THR A 241 11.39 6.96 -4.03
CA THR A 241 10.34 6.49 -3.13
C THR A 241 10.93 5.73 -1.94
N PRO A 242 10.18 5.60 -0.83
CA PRO A 242 10.61 4.72 0.25
C PRO A 242 10.92 3.30 -0.24
N VAL A 243 11.88 2.63 0.40
CA VAL A 243 12.32 1.29 -0.02
C VAL A 243 11.14 0.32 0.01
N GLY A 244 10.99 -0.47 -1.05
CA GLY A 244 9.92 -1.43 -1.27
C GLY A 244 8.62 -0.83 -1.80
N TRP A 245 8.57 0.48 -2.12
CA TRP A 245 7.41 1.15 -2.73
C TRP A 245 7.63 1.45 -4.21
N ALA A 246 6.52 1.52 -4.95
CA ALA A 246 6.48 1.85 -6.36
C ALA A 246 5.52 3.04 -6.60
N VAL A 247 5.84 3.86 -7.60
CA VAL A 247 4.95 4.90 -8.13
C VAL A 247 4.21 4.35 -9.32
N VAL A 248 2.88 4.47 -9.30
CA VAL A 248 2.01 3.99 -10.37
C VAL A 248 1.21 5.16 -10.93
N ALA A 249 1.18 5.28 -12.25
CA ALA A 249 0.22 6.10 -12.97
C ALA A 249 -0.97 5.22 -13.39
N PRO A 250 -2.15 5.37 -12.77
CA PRO A 250 -3.33 4.62 -13.19
C PRO A 250 -3.76 5.09 -14.59
N SER A 251 -4.21 4.15 -15.42
CA SER A 251 -4.81 4.39 -16.74
C SER A 251 -6.34 4.26 -16.68
N LEU A 252 -6.84 3.33 -15.86
CA LEU A 252 -8.25 3.08 -15.62
C LEU A 252 -8.50 2.85 -14.14
N VAL A 253 -9.57 3.43 -13.60
CA VAL A 253 -10.05 3.18 -12.24
C VAL A 253 -11.52 2.78 -12.29
N LEU A 254 -11.88 1.73 -11.56
CA LEU A 254 -13.26 1.27 -11.38
C LEU A 254 -13.79 1.82 -10.05
N ILE A 255 -14.91 2.55 -10.09
CA ILE A 255 -15.62 2.97 -8.88
C ILE A 255 -16.41 1.78 -8.34
N THR A 256 -16.30 1.51 -7.04
CA THR A 256 -16.94 0.37 -6.37
C THR A 256 -17.87 0.81 -5.24
N GLU A 257 -18.70 -0.13 -4.76
CA GLU A 257 -19.56 0.11 -3.59
C GLU A 257 -18.74 0.50 -2.34
N SER A 258 -17.50 0.00 -2.20
CA SER A 258 -16.63 0.40 -1.08
C SER A 258 -16.23 1.87 -1.14
N ASP A 259 -16.05 2.45 -2.34
CA ASP A 259 -15.81 3.89 -2.50
C ASP A 259 -17.08 4.69 -2.14
N ILE A 260 -18.25 4.19 -2.53
CA ILE A 260 -19.55 4.81 -2.20
C ILE A 260 -19.83 4.75 -0.69
N ASP A 261 -19.54 3.63 -0.06
CA ASP A 261 -19.69 3.45 1.38
C ASP A 261 -18.71 4.34 2.16
N ALA A 262 -17.49 4.54 1.67
CA ALA A 262 -16.56 5.50 2.26
C ALA A 262 -17.16 6.92 2.24
N ILE A 263 -17.83 7.31 1.14
CA ILE A 263 -18.53 8.59 1.04
C ILE A 263 -19.71 8.67 2.01
N ARG A 264 -20.59 7.67 2.01
CA ARG A 264 -21.80 7.66 2.87
C ARG A 264 -21.45 7.72 4.35
N ASN A 265 -20.37 7.08 4.76
CA ASN A 265 -19.93 7.01 6.15
C ASN A 265 -19.01 8.14 6.56
N HIS A 266 -18.86 9.19 5.73
CA HIS A 266 -18.00 10.35 6.00
C HIS A 266 -16.55 9.96 6.35
N ARG A 267 -16.03 8.88 5.75
CA ARG A 267 -14.63 8.44 5.91
C ARG A 267 -13.77 9.13 4.86
N HIS A 268 -13.72 10.46 4.90
CA HIS A 268 -13.18 11.31 3.83
C HIS A 268 -11.72 11.76 4.00
N ASP A 269 -10.98 11.20 4.96
CA ASP A 269 -9.63 11.67 5.28
C ASP A 269 -8.57 11.26 4.23
N THR A 270 -8.99 10.83 3.03
CA THR A 270 -8.07 10.29 2.00
C THR A 270 -8.62 10.36 0.57
N ILE A 271 -7.71 10.28 -0.41
CA ILE A 271 -8.03 10.15 -1.84
C ILE A 271 -8.70 8.79 -2.07
N LEU A 272 -9.85 8.73 -2.75
CA LEU A 272 -10.58 7.49 -3.00
C LEU A 272 -10.01 6.70 -4.19
N GLY A 273 -10.61 5.52 -4.43
CA GLY A 273 -10.27 4.64 -5.53
C GLY A 273 -9.23 3.61 -5.14
N HIS A 274 -9.54 2.36 -5.42
CA HIS A 274 -8.68 1.23 -5.06
C HIS A 274 -8.68 0.11 -6.10
N GLN A 275 -9.53 0.19 -7.11
CA GLN A 275 -9.58 -0.77 -8.22
C GLN A 275 -9.05 -0.11 -9.48
N PHE A 276 -7.85 -0.46 -9.91
CA PHE A 276 -7.20 0.22 -11.03
C PHE A 276 -6.41 -0.73 -11.93
N VAL A 277 -6.11 -0.24 -13.13
CA VAL A 277 -4.99 -0.69 -13.95
C VAL A 277 -4.08 0.51 -14.16
N GLY A 278 -2.77 0.32 -14.08
CA GLY A 278 -1.81 1.41 -14.22
C GLY A 278 -0.45 0.96 -14.73
N ILE A 279 0.42 1.92 -14.99
CA ILE A 279 1.82 1.73 -15.40
C ILE A 279 2.73 2.11 -14.24
N VAL A 280 3.69 1.25 -13.92
CA VAL A 280 4.75 1.57 -12.94
C VAL A 280 5.71 2.59 -13.55
N LEU A 281 5.85 3.74 -12.89
CA LEU A 281 6.77 4.80 -13.27
C LEU A 281 8.14 4.68 -12.60
N ASP A 282 8.15 4.19 -11.36
CA ASP A 282 9.34 4.07 -10.51
C ASP A 282 9.14 2.94 -9.50
N ALA A 283 10.18 2.16 -9.21
CA ALA A 283 10.20 1.05 -8.26
C ALA A 283 11.64 0.58 -8.02
N ASP A 284 11.92 -0.02 -6.86
CA ASP A 284 13.23 -0.63 -6.60
C ASP A 284 13.46 -1.84 -7.53
N ASP A 285 12.42 -2.63 -7.77
CA ASP A 285 12.43 -3.67 -8.80
C ASP A 285 12.28 -3.04 -10.20
N HIS A 286 13.42 -2.88 -10.88
CA HIS A 286 13.49 -2.28 -12.20
C HIS A 286 12.76 -3.10 -13.27
N GLU A 287 12.46 -4.38 -13.04
CA GLU A 287 11.68 -5.21 -13.98
C GLU A 287 10.20 -4.80 -14.03
N LEU A 288 9.71 -4.15 -12.98
CA LEU A 288 8.34 -3.62 -12.90
C LEU A 288 8.17 -2.32 -13.69
N ILE A 289 9.23 -1.52 -13.87
CA ILE A 289 9.14 -0.21 -14.51
C ILE A 289 8.61 -0.36 -15.95
N ASN A 290 7.65 0.49 -16.34
CA ASN A 290 6.89 0.43 -17.59
C ASN A 290 5.96 -0.79 -17.76
N LYS A 291 5.79 -1.63 -16.73
CA LYS A 291 4.81 -2.73 -16.77
C LYS A 291 3.41 -2.23 -16.41
N ARG A 292 2.43 -2.85 -17.06
CA ARG A 292 1.01 -2.76 -16.68
C ARG A 292 0.78 -3.57 -15.42
N VAL A 293 0.15 -2.99 -14.42
CA VAL A 293 -0.06 -3.61 -13.11
C VAL A 293 -1.48 -3.38 -12.59
N VAL A 294 -1.93 -4.35 -11.79
CA VAL A 294 -3.00 -4.22 -10.80
C VAL A 294 -2.36 -4.43 -9.41
N ALA A 295 -3.07 -4.19 -8.31
CA ALA A 295 -2.49 -4.46 -6.99
C ALA A 295 -3.46 -5.13 -6.01
N ASP A 296 -2.91 -5.90 -5.07
CA ASP A 296 -3.63 -6.19 -3.82
C ASP A 296 -3.67 -4.91 -3.00
N VAL A 297 -4.87 -4.41 -2.75
CA VAL A 297 -5.10 -3.14 -2.06
C VAL A 297 -4.83 -3.23 -0.56
N ASN A 298 -4.73 -4.44 0.00
CA ASN A 298 -4.44 -4.64 1.42
C ASN A 298 -2.92 -4.57 1.64
N ILE A 299 -2.48 -3.50 2.30
CA ILE A 299 -1.07 -3.27 2.61
C ILE A 299 -0.83 -3.75 4.04
N THR A 300 -0.16 -4.90 4.13
CA THR A 300 0.15 -5.56 5.41
C THR A 300 1.66 -5.68 5.59
N ASP A 301 2.11 -5.63 6.84
CA ASP A 301 3.47 -6.03 7.20
C ASP A 301 3.67 -7.54 6.89
N PRO A 302 4.62 -7.92 6.02
CA PRO A 302 4.91 -9.31 5.71
C PRO A 302 5.29 -10.18 6.92
N GLN A 303 5.79 -9.57 8.00
CA GLN A 303 6.20 -10.26 9.22
C GLN A 303 5.09 -10.38 10.27
N SER A 304 3.92 -9.81 9.99
CA SER A 304 2.81 -9.89 10.92
C SER A 304 2.34 -11.33 11.10
N SER A 305 1.81 -11.64 12.30
CA SER A 305 1.28 -12.97 12.58
C SER A 305 0.15 -13.40 11.63
N PHE A 306 -0.56 -12.44 11.03
CA PHE A 306 -1.60 -12.68 10.03
C PHE A 306 -1.00 -12.97 8.66
N ALA A 307 -0.01 -12.19 8.22
CA ALA A 307 0.69 -12.41 6.96
C ALA A 307 1.38 -13.78 6.92
N LEU A 308 2.09 -14.14 8.00
CA LEU A 308 2.75 -15.45 8.14
C LEU A 308 1.78 -16.64 8.11
N ARG A 309 0.51 -16.41 8.44
CA ARG A 309 -0.57 -17.43 8.36
C ARG A 309 -1.31 -17.42 7.01
N GLY A 310 -0.90 -16.57 6.06
CA GLY A 310 -1.55 -16.41 4.76
C GLY A 310 -2.89 -15.66 4.83
N ILE A 311 -3.14 -14.90 5.89
CA ILE A 311 -4.38 -14.14 6.12
C ILE A 311 -4.10 -12.65 6.36
N GLY A 312 -3.02 -12.10 5.80
CA GLY A 312 -2.62 -10.70 5.97
C GLY A 312 -3.70 -9.67 5.60
N GLN A 313 -4.57 -9.99 4.65
CA GLN A 313 -5.78 -9.21 4.31
C GLN A 313 -6.79 -9.04 5.46
N HIS A 314 -6.64 -9.79 6.57
CA HIS A 314 -7.43 -9.69 7.79
C HIS A 314 -6.65 -9.09 8.97
N ASP A 315 -5.42 -8.66 8.75
CA ASP A 315 -4.61 -8.02 9.76
C ASP A 315 -5.29 -6.72 10.25
N PRO A 316 -5.49 -6.53 11.57
CA PRO A 316 -6.10 -5.33 12.13
C PRO A 316 -5.29 -4.07 11.88
N ASP A 317 -3.97 -4.17 11.72
CA ASP A 317 -3.06 -3.03 11.55
C ASP A 317 -2.77 -2.72 10.08
N ARG A 318 -3.38 -3.47 9.14
CA ARG A 318 -3.22 -3.20 7.71
C ARG A 318 -3.79 -1.84 7.29
N SER A 319 -3.13 -1.27 6.30
CA SER A 319 -3.65 -0.17 5.50
C SER A 319 -4.37 -0.70 4.26
N ILE A 320 -5.27 0.09 3.69
CA ILE A 320 -6.04 -0.26 2.49
C ILE A 320 -6.00 0.93 1.54
N LEU A 321 -5.45 0.73 0.35
CA LEU A 321 -5.41 1.74 -0.71
C LEU A 321 -6.80 2.37 -0.88
N GLY A 322 -6.88 3.69 -0.81
CA GLY A 322 -8.10 4.48 -1.02
C GLY A 322 -9.21 4.33 0.01
N LEU A 323 -9.01 3.55 1.08
CA LEU A 323 -10.05 3.25 2.08
C LEU A 323 -9.58 3.36 3.54
N ARG A 324 -8.28 3.18 3.82
CA ARG A 324 -7.72 3.23 5.18
C ARG A 324 -6.21 3.52 5.14
N ASN A 325 -5.77 4.61 5.75
CA ASN A 325 -4.35 4.95 6.00
C ASN A 325 -3.44 5.00 4.74
N THR A 326 -3.98 4.85 3.53
CA THR A 326 -3.22 4.97 2.28
C THR A 326 -4.08 5.65 1.22
N PRO A 327 -3.64 6.78 0.64
CA PRO A 327 -4.34 7.46 -0.44
C PRO A 327 -4.55 6.57 -1.65
N GLY A 328 -5.72 6.71 -2.26
CA GLY A 328 -6.18 5.91 -3.38
C GLY A 328 -5.63 6.32 -4.74
N CYS A 329 -6.17 5.66 -5.76
CA CYS A 329 -5.74 5.75 -7.15
C CYS A 329 -6.60 6.69 -8.02
N LEU A 330 -7.62 7.38 -7.50
CA LEU A 330 -8.26 8.50 -8.20
C LEU A 330 -7.35 9.75 -8.16
N SER A 331 -6.13 9.59 -8.68
CA SER A 331 -5.06 10.58 -8.74
C SER A 331 -4.19 10.28 -9.96
N GLU A 332 -3.56 11.29 -10.56
CA GLU A 332 -2.64 11.11 -11.69
C GLU A 332 -1.50 10.12 -11.39
N ARG A 333 -1.10 10.04 -10.10
CA ARG A 333 -0.09 9.11 -9.58
C ARG A 333 -0.40 8.76 -8.13
N PHE A 334 -0.03 7.55 -7.71
CA PHE A 334 -0.07 7.14 -6.32
C PHE A 334 1.09 6.18 -6.01
N GLN A 335 1.28 5.90 -4.73
CA GLN A 335 2.31 5.00 -4.20
C GLN A 335 1.69 3.75 -3.60
N ILE A 336 2.31 2.59 -3.83
CA ILE A 336 1.94 1.32 -3.20
C ILE A 336 3.18 0.42 -3.06
N PRO A 337 3.29 -0.48 -2.07
CA PRO A 337 4.41 -1.40 -1.99
C PRO A 337 4.54 -2.23 -3.26
N GLN A 338 5.74 -2.34 -3.83
CA GLN A 338 5.97 -3.06 -5.08
C GLN A 338 5.59 -4.54 -4.99
N ARG A 339 5.68 -5.13 -3.79
CA ARG A 339 5.23 -6.50 -3.50
C ARG A 339 3.72 -6.72 -3.68
N ASN A 340 2.92 -5.65 -3.60
CA ASN A 340 1.47 -5.71 -3.79
C ASN A 340 1.10 -5.69 -5.28
N LEU A 341 2.03 -5.33 -6.17
CA LEU A 341 1.79 -5.23 -7.61
C LEU A 341 1.80 -6.61 -8.26
N ILE A 342 0.84 -6.83 -9.17
CA ILE A 342 0.82 -7.98 -10.06
C ILE A 342 0.82 -7.45 -11.49
N VAL A 343 1.80 -7.89 -12.28
CA VAL A 343 1.90 -7.55 -13.69
C VAL A 343 0.71 -8.14 -14.45
N VAL A 344 0.01 -7.28 -15.18
CA VAL A 344 -1.09 -7.68 -16.06
C VAL A 344 -0.49 -8.32 -17.32
N PRO A 345 -0.86 -9.58 -17.63
CA PRO A 345 -0.41 -10.24 -18.86
C PRO A 345 -0.83 -9.49 -20.12
N ASP A 346 0.04 -9.43 -21.13
CA ASP A 346 -0.17 -8.67 -22.39
C ASP A 346 -1.48 -9.02 -23.13
N GLY A 347 -1.98 -10.24 -22.96
CA GLY A 347 -3.24 -10.69 -23.59
C GLY A 347 -4.52 -10.21 -22.92
N ILE A 348 -4.43 -9.49 -21.80
CA ILE A 348 -5.60 -8.99 -21.06
C ILE A 348 -5.71 -7.48 -21.28
N GLU A 349 -6.83 -7.03 -21.85
CA GLU A 349 -7.13 -5.60 -22.03
C GLU A 349 -7.37 -4.89 -20.68
N ASP A 350 -7.08 -3.58 -20.60
CA ASP A 350 -7.22 -2.81 -19.35
C ASP A 350 -8.65 -2.81 -18.82
N GLU A 351 -9.64 -2.68 -19.71
CA GLU A 351 -11.06 -2.73 -19.35
C GLU A 351 -11.47 -4.07 -18.72
N ARG A 352 -10.71 -5.14 -18.95
CA ARG A 352 -10.91 -6.44 -18.30
C ARG A 352 -10.06 -6.56 -17.04
N ALA A 353 -8.81 -6.13 -17.09
CA ALA A 353 -7.87 -6.21 -15.98
C ALA A 353 -8.35 -5.44 -14.75
N VAL A 354 -9.08 -4.34 -14.92
CA VAL A 354 -9.63 -3.54 -13.81
C VAL A 354 -10.61 -4.33 -12.92
N PHE A 355 -11.19 -5.43 -13.42
CA PHE A 355 -12.06 -6.32 -12.64
C PHE A 355 -11.32 -7.38 -11.82
N ALA A 356 -9.98 -7.43 -11.87
CA ALA A 356 -9.21 -8.52 -11.26
C ALA A 356 -9.53 -8.74 -9.77
N SER A 357 -9.57 -7.68 -8.95
CA SER A 357 -9.89 -7.83 -7.52
C SER A 357 -11.36 -8.20 -7.28
N GLN A 358 -12.28 -7.69 -8.10
CA GLN A 358 -13.71 -8.01 -7.99
C GLN A 358 -13.96 -9.49 -8.32
N LEU A 359 -13.27 -10.00 -9.33
CA LEU A 359 -13.26 -11.43 -9.65
C LEU A 359 -12.62 -12.26 -8.54
N ALA A 360 -11.52 -11.81 -7.96
CA ALA A 360 -10.89 -12.49 -6.84
C ALA A 360 -11.85 -12.65 -5.65
N ALA A 361 -12.56 -11.58 -5.27
CA ALA A 361 -13.56 -11.61 -4.22
C ALA A 361 -14.74 -12.57 -4.54
N ALA A 362 -15.24 -12.55 -5.78
CA ALA A 362 -16.31 -13.45 -6.21
C ALA A 362 -15.87 -14.93 -6.25
N ILE A 363 -14.62 -15.21 -6.65
CA ILE A 363 -14.04 -16.56 -6.61
C ILE A 363 -13.91 -17.03 -5.16
N HIS A 364 -13.51 -16.15 -4.24
CA HIS A 364 -13.41 -16.48 -2.82
C HIS A 364 -14.76 -16.92 -2.26
N VAL A 365 -15.86 -16.24 -2.59
CA VAL A 365 -17.23 -16.65 -2.20
C VAL A 365 -17.53 -18.09 -2.61
N SER A 366 -17.13 -18.50 -3.82
CA SER A 366 -17.36 -19.87 -4.29
C SER A 366 -16.58 -20.95 -3.52
N ARG A 367 -15.57 -20.54 -2.73
CA ARG A 367 -14.73 -21.44 -1.92
C ARG A 367 -15.19 -21.57 -0.46
N ILE A 368 -16.04 -20.65 0.02
CA ILE A 368 -16.52 -20.65 1.42
C ILE A 368 -17.41 -21.87 1.69
N GLU A 369 -18.36 -22.14 0.80
CA GLU A 369 -19.28 -23.28 0.93
C GLU A 369 -19.28 -24.13 -0.34
N ARG A 370 -19.28 -25.45 -0.18
CA ARG A 370 -19.33 -26.38 -1.30
C ARG A 370 -20.71 -26.39 -1.92
N ILE A 371 -20.82 -25.86 -3.14
CA ILE A 371 -22.08 -25.79 -3.89
C ILE A 371 -22.37 -27.01 -4.77
N VAL A 372 -21.36 -27.83 -5.07
CA VAL A 372 -21.53 -29.02 -5.93
C VAL A 372 -22.51 -29.99 -5.29
N GLY A 373 -23.58 -30.33 -6.03
CA GLY A 373 -24.64 -31.24 -5.58
C GLY A 373 -25.72 -30.59 -4.70
N LYS A 374 -25.67 -29.28 -4.50
CA LYS A 374 -26.78 -28.52 -3.88
C LYS A 374 -27.89 -28.29 -4.91
N THR A 375 -29.14 -28.34 -4.46
CA THR A 375 -30.31 -28.24 -5.34
C THR A 375 -30.76 -26.80 -5.49
N PHE A 376 -30.64 -26.00 -4.42
CA PHE A 376 -31.13 -24.63 -4.39
C PHE A 376 -30.03 -23.69 -3.87
N VAL A 377 -29.35 -23.02 -4.80
CA VAL A 377 -28.31 -22.02 -4.51
C VAL A 377 -28.78 -20.69 -5.06
N THR A 378 -28.93 -19.71 -4.18
CA THR A 378 -29.48 -18.39 -4.54
C THR A 378 -28.45 -17.30 -4.29
N VAL A 379 -28.28 -16.41 -5.26
CA VAL A 379 -27.55 -15.14 -5.13
C VAL A 379 -28.58 -14.02 -5.06
N LEU A 380 -28.64 -13.30 -3.95
CA LEU A 380 -29.53 -12.17 -3.71
C LEU A 380 -28.78 -10.88 -4.03
N GLY A 381 -29.24 -10.14 -5.03
CA GLY A 381 -28.63 -8.88 -5.44
C GLY A 381 -28.63 -8.69 -6.95
N GLY A 382 -28.37 -7.45 -7.37
CA GLY A 382 -28.24 -7.06 -8.78
C GLY A 382 -27.07 -6.10 -9.03
N ASP A 383 -26.16 -6.01 -8.07
CA ASP A 383 -24.92 -5.24 -8.15
C ASP A 383 -23.86 -6.01 -8.96
N LEU A 384 -22.73 -5.35 -9.23
CA LEU A 384 -21.60 -5.98 -9.95
C LEU A 384 -21.20 -7.30 -9.29
N SER A 385 -21.17 -7.34 -7.96
CA SER A 385 -20.75 -8.53 -7.23
C SER A 385 -21.71 -9.71 -7.42
N ALA A 386 -23.03 -9.50 -7.29
CA ALA A 386 -24.04 -10.53 -7.55
C ALA A 386 -23.87 -11.14 -8.94
N LEU A 387 -23.67 -10.31 -9.96
CA LEU A 387 -23.51 -10.75 -11.35
C LEU A 387 -22.26 -11.62 -11.52
N LEU A 388 -21.11 -11.19 -10.97
CA LEU A 388 -19.86 -11.94 -11.05
C LEU A 388 -19.95 -13.28 -10.29
N ILE A 389 -20.50 -13.27 -9.08
CA ILE A 389 -20.69 -14.46 -8.26
C ILE A 389 -21.63 -15.45 -8.95
N ALA A 390 -22.76 -14.99 -9.47
CA ALA A 390 -23.69 -15.85 -10.18
C ALA A 390 -23.03 -16.49 -11.41
N GLN A 391 -22.24 -15.73 -12.17
CA GLN A 391 -21.52 -16.25 -13.34
C GLN A 391 -20.48 -17.30 -12.95
N ILE A 392 -19.62 -17.02 -11.97
CA ILE A 392 -18.60 -17.96 -11.47
C ILE A 392 -19.26 -19.22 -10.90
N MET A 393 -20.25 -19.08 -10.02
CA MET A 393 -20.86 -20.22 -9.33
C MET A 393 -21.75 -21.05 -10.27
N SER A 394 -22.39 -20.45 -11.28
CA SER A 394 -23.20 -21.19 -12.26
C SER A 394 -22.38 -22.17 -13.09
N SER A 395 -21.10 -21.86 -13.35
CA SER A 395 -20.16 -22.79 -14.00
C SER A 395 -19.88 -24.05 -13.17
N GLN A 396 -20.00 -23.95 -11.84
CA GLN A 396 -19.77 -25.04 -10.90
C GLN A 396 -21.06 -25.79 -10.54
N ASN A 397 -22.21 -25.11 -10.58
CA ASN A 397 -23.53 -25.70 -10.35
C ASN A 397 -24.63 -24.99 -11.16
N ALA A 398 -25.23 -25.72 -12.09
CA ALA A 398 -26.33 -25.23 -12.93
C ALA A 398 -27.62 -24.90 -12.15
N SER A 399 -27.71 -25.19 -10.85
CA SER A 399 -28.84 -24.80 -10.00
C SER A 399 -28.76 -23.37 -9.48
N VAL A 400 -27.60 -22.71 -9.60
CA VAL A 400 -27.40 -21.33 -9.14
C VAL A 400 -28.41 -20.41 -9.80
N ARG A 401 -29.09 -19.61 -8.97
CA ARG A 401 -30.10 -18.65 -9.40
C ARG A 401 -29.82 -17.26 -8.83
N LEU A 402 -29.81 -16.25 -9.68
CA LEU A 402 -29.77 -14.86 -9.25
C LEU A 402 -31.19 -14.31 -9.05
N LEU A 403 -31.42 -13.62 -7.93
CA LEU A 403 -32.67 -12.93 -7.64
C LEU A 403 -32.42 -11.43 -7.48
N THR A 404 -33.14 -10.64 -8.24
CA THR A 404 -33.08 -9.17 -8.21
C THR A 404 -34.41 -8.59 -8.65
N THR A 405 -34.70 -7.35 -8.26
CA THR A 405 -35.86 -6.58 -8.73
C THR A 405 -35.59 -5.84 -10.05
N ARG A 406 -34.40 -6.02 -10.63
CA ARG A 406 -33.88 -5.25 -11.75
C ARG A 406 -34.00 -5.99 -13.10
N PRO A 407 -34.90 -5.58 -14.02
CA PRO A 407 -35.11 -6.28 -15.28
C PRO A 407 -33.87 -6.33 -16.19
N ASP A 408 -33.10 -5.24 -16.24
CA ASP A 408 -31.85 -5.13 -17.00
C ASP A 408 -30.79 -6.15 -16.56
N ARG A 409 -30.72 -6.45 -15.26
CA ARG A 409 -29.83 -7.48 -14.69
C ARG A 409 -30.33 -8.90 -15.01
N LEU A 410 -31.64 -9.12 -15.03
CA LEU A 410 -32.25 -10.38 -15.42
C LEU A 410 -31.99 -10.69 -16.90
N GLU A 411 -32.05 -9.68 -17.78
CA GLU A 411 -31.72 -9.81 -19.21
C GLU A 411 -30.25 -10.21 -19.42
N LEU A 412 -29.31 -9.63 -18.65
CA LEU A 412 -27.90 -10.07 -18.67
C LEU A 412 -27.75 -11.53 -18.24
N CYS A 413 -28.42 -11.93 -17.15
CA CYS A 413 -28.42 -13.33 -16.71
C CYS A 413 -29.00 -14.26 -17.78
N ALA A 414 -30.07 -13.86 -18.47
CA ALA A 414 -30.66 -14.61 -19.57
C ALA A 414 -29.66 -14.80 -20.72
N LYS A 415 -28.92 -13.74 -21.09
CA LYS A 415 -27.86 -13.79 -22.11
C LYS A 415 -26.75 -14.78 -21.74
N TRP A 416 -26.38 -14.85 -20.46
CA TRP A 416 -25.38 -15.79 -19.96
C TRP A 416 -25.91 -17.21 -19.70
N GLY A 417 -27.22 -17.45 -19.86
CA GLY A 417 -27.84 -18.75 -19.54
C GLY A 417 -27.89 -19.06 -18.05
N ILE A 418 -27.77 -18.05 -17.18
CA ILE A 418 -27.87 -18.19 -15.73
C ILE A 418 -29.34 -18.16 -15.34
N LYS A 419 -29.76 -19.08 -14.46
CA LYS A 419 -31.13 -19.06 -13.93
C LYS A 419 -31.33 -17.78 -13.14
N HIS A 420 -32.47 -17.13 -13.34
CA HIS A 420 -32.80 -15.89 -12.67
C HIS A 420 -34.30 -15.79 -12.45
N ARG A 421 -34.71 -14.92 -11.53
CA ARG A 421 -36.12 -14.57 -11.32
C ARG A 421 -36.22 -13.21 -10.63
N ASP A 422 -37.32 -12.51 -10.85
CA ASP A 422 -37.66 -11.33 -10.07
C ASP A 422 -37.80 -11.67 -8.57
N LEU A 423 -37.14 -10.90 -7.72
CA LEU A 423 -37.16 -11.12 -6.27
C LEU A 423 -38.58 -11.04 -5.69
N THR A 424 -39.45 -10.20 -6.26
CA THR A 424 -40.84 -10.01 -5.81
C THR A 424 -41.74 -11.22 -6.09
N GLU A 425 -41.38 -12.05 -7.07
CA GLU A 425 -42.10 -13.27 -7.43
C GLU A 425 -41.70 -14.48 -6.58
N VAL A 426 -40.65 -14.36 -5.78
CA VAL A 426 -40.10 -15.43 -4.95
C VAL A 426 -40.49 -15.20 -3.50
N GLY A 427 -41.28 -16.11 -2.93
CA GLY A 427 -41.53 -16.11 -1.49
C GLY A 427 -40.28 -16.53 -0.70
N ARG A 428 -40.22 -16.15 0.59
CA ARG A 428 -39.20 -16.59 1.56
C ARG A 428 -39.40 -18.07 1.94
N ARG A 429 -39.34 -18.95 0.96
CA ARG A 429 -39.47 -20.40 1.14
C ARG A 429 -38.17 -20.87 1.79
N ALA A 430 -38.27 -21.46 2.98
CA ALA A 430 -37.13 -21.97 3.75
C ALA A 430 -36.59 -23.27 3.12
N ASP A 431 -36.23 -23.23 1.84
CA ASP A 431 -35.84 -24.37 1.01
C ASP A 431 -34.47 -24.20 0.33
N GLN A 432 -33.84 -23.02 0.46
CA GLN A 432 -32.53 -22.76 -0.14
C GLN A 432 -31.42 -23.46 0.64
N ASP A 433 -30.58 -24.23 -0.04
CA ASP A 433 -29.40 -24.86 0.56
C ASP A 433 -28.37 -23.81 0.97
N ILE A 434 -28.15 -22.83 0.09
CA ILE A 434 -27.18 -21.75 0.25
C ILE A 434 -27.81 -20.46 -0.29
N VAL A 435 -27.69 -19.39 0.49
CA VAL A 435 -28.06 -18.03 0.08
C VAL A 435 -26.82 -17.16 0.16
N ILE A 436 -26.47 -16.48 -0.93
CA ILE A 436 -25.39 -15.50 -0.98
C ILE A 436 -26.04 -14.13 -1.04
N ASP A 437 -25.77 -13.31 -0.03
CA ASP A 437 -26.31 -11.96 0.09
C ASP A 437 -25.27 -10.92 -0.28
N THR A 438 -25.56 -10.17 -1.34
CA THR A 438 -24.76 -9.01 -1.80
C THR A 438 -25.54 -7.70 -1.66
N LEU A 439 -26.71 -7.72 -1.02
CA LEU A 439 -27.44 -6.48 -0.75
C LEU A 439 -26.80 -5.76 0.44
N SER A 440 -26.83 -4.42 0.40
CA SER A 440 -26.40 -3.57 1.52
C SER A 440 -27.58 -2.98 2.30
N GLU A 441 -28.79 -3.52 2.06
CA GLU A 441 -30.05 -3.05 2.63
C GLU A 441 -30.32 -3.65 4.02
N PRO A 442 -31.05 -2.95 4.92
CA PRO A 442 -31.32 -3.45 6.28
C PRO A 442 -32.04 -4.79 6.34
N ASP A 443 -32.97 -5.03 5.42
CA ASP A 443 -33.83 -6.22 5.39
C ASP A 443 -33.18 -7.41 4.63
N SER A 444 -31.94 -7.25 4.15
CA SER A 444 -31.20 -8.25 3.38
C SER A 444 -30.92 -9.53 4.19
N ILE A 445 -30.29 -9.38 5.36
CA ILE A 445 -29.92 -10.49 6.24
C ILE A 445 -31.15 -11.28 6.71
N PRO A 446 -32.22 -10.66 7.26
CA PRO A 446 -33.45 -11.39 7.61
C PRO A 446 -34.07 -12.12 6.41
N THR A 447 -34.04 -11.50 5.22
CA THR A 447 -34.54 -12.13 3.99
C THR A 447 -33.71 -13.37 3.64
N ALA A 448 -32.38 -13.27 3.69
CA ALA A 448 -31.47 -14.38 3.41
C ALA A 448 -31.67 -15.55 4.41
N LEU A 449 -31.78 -15.24 5.70
CA LEU A 449 -32.04 -16.24 6.75
C LEU A 449 -33.38 -16.93 6.58
N ALA A 450 -34.43 -16.19 6.21
CA ALA A 450 -35.77 -16.74 6.02
C ALA A 450 -35.84 -17.69 4.81
N MET A 451 -35.02 -17.46 3.78
CA MET A 451 -34.92 -18.30 2.59
C MET A 451 -34.09 -19.57 2.82
N ALA A 452 -33.12 -19.52 3.72
CA ALA A 452 -32.29 -20.68 4.05
C ALA A 452 -33.13 -21.78 4.71
N ARG A 453 -32.97 -23.02 4.21
CA ARG A 453 -33.56 -24.20 4.84
C ARG A 453 -32.88 -24.53 6.16
N PRO A 454 -33.49 -25.33 7.06
CA PRO A 454 -32.80 -25.85 8.24
C PRO A 454 -31.46 -26.51 7.87
N ARG A 455 -30.41 -26.11 8.59
CA ARG A 455 -28.99 -26.48 8.38
C ARG A 455 -28.38 -25.99 7.05
N GLY A 456 -29.05 -25.05 6.40
CA GLY A 456 -28.55 -24.31 5.24
C GLY A 456 -27.44 -23.32 5.61
N ALA A 457 -26.89 -22.65 4.60
CA ALA A 457 -25.84 -21.66 4.78
C ALA A 457 -26.23 -20.31 4.18
N VAL A 458 -25.78 -19.23 4.82
CA VAL A 458 -25.88 -17.86 4.34
C VAL A 458 -24.46 -17.28 4.26
N ILE A 459 -24.10 -16.72 3.11
CA ILE A 459 -22.83 -16.01 2.91
C ILE A 459 -23.14 -14.53 2.76
N LEU A 460 -22.50 -13.69 3.57
CA LEU A 460 -22.65 -12.24 3.53
C LEU A 460 -21.40 -11.62 2.89
N GLN A 461 -21.56 -10.81 1.85
CA GLN A 461 -20.42 -10.20 1.16
C GLN A 461 -20.26 -8.70 1.40
N ASN A 462 -21.35 -7.95 1.39
CA ASN A 462 -21.31 -6.50 1.56
C ASN A 462 -21.55 -6.14 3.03
N ASN A 463 -20.96 -5.02 3.47
CA ASN A 463 -21.22 -4.52 4.81
C ASN A 463 -22.60 -3.85 4.84
N PRO A 464 -23.41 -4.06 5.89
CA PRO A 464 -24.62 -3.26 6.08
C PRO A 464 -24.24 -1.79 6.29
N ILE A 465 -24.99 -0.87 5.67
CA ILE A 465 -24.71 0.57 5.72
C ILE A 465 -25.07 1.13 7.12
N PRO A 466 -24.09 1.59 7.93
CA PRO A 466 -24.34 2.09 9.29
C PRO A 466 -25.17 3.37 9.33
N ALA A 467 -25.00 4.28 8.35
CA ALA A 467 -25.69 5.57 8.30
C ALA A 467 -27.23 5.47 8.19
N ILE A 468 -27.75 4.27 7.89
CA ILE A 468 -29.19 3.99 7.77
C ILE A 468 -29.70 3.16 8.97
N THR A 469 -28.84 2.55 9.79
CA THR A 469 -29.30 1.53 10.73
C THR A 469 -28.57 1.45 12.07
N ASP A 470 -29.34 1.49 13.16
CA ASP A 470 -29.10 0.70 14.39
C ASP A 470 -29.41 -0.79 14.11
N ALA A 471 -28.89 -1.37 13.01
CA ALA A 471 -29.22 -2.73 12.59
C ALA A 471 -28.54 -3.73 13.52
N GLN A 472 -29.17 -3.96 14.66
CA GLN A 472 -28.98 -5.18 15.42
C GLN A 472 -29.85 -6.25 14.76
N MET A 473 -29.29 -7.43 14.52
CA MET A 473 -30.14 -8.60 14.21
C MET A 473 -31.22 -8.68 15.27
N ALA A 474 -32.48 -8.75 14.83
CA ALA A 474 -33.58 -8.80 15.76
C ALA A 474 -33.49 -10.11 16.57
N PRO A 475 -33.96 -10.15 17.84
CA PRO A 475 -33.98 -11.38 18.62
C PRO A 475 -34.63 -12.56 17.89
N GLU A 476 -35.61 -12.29 17.01
CA GLU A 476 -36.27 -13.28 16.17
C GLU A 476 -35.34 -13.85 15.09
N ASP A 477 -34.44 -13.05 14.53
CA ASP A 477 -33.47 -13.50 13.53
C ASP A 477 -32.40 -14.38 14.19
N LEU A 478 -31.97 -14.03 15.40
CA LEU A 478 -31.08 -14.86 16.21
C LEU A 478 -31.74 -16.17 16.63
N ALA A 479 -33.02 -16.12 17.00
CA ALA A 479 -33.80 -17.34 17.28
C ALA A 479 -33.88 -18.22 16.03
N MET A 480 -34.14 -17.65 14.86
CA MET A 480 -34.17 -18.39 13.60
C MET A 480 -32.83 -19.07 13.28
N LEU A 481 -31.72 -18.34 13.47
CA LEU A 481 -30.35 -18.87 13.31
C LEU A 481 -30.11 -20.09 14.21
N ILE A 482 -30.51 -20.01 15.48
CA ILE A 482 -30.34 -21.09 16.47
C ILE A 482 -31.27 -22.27 16.18
N GLU A 483 -32.58 -22.01 16.04
CA GLU A 483 -33.60 -23.05 15.87
C GLU A 483 -33.44 -23.85 14.58
N ARG A 484 -32.98 -23.20 13.52
CA ARG A 484 -32.73 -23.84 12.22
C ARG A 484 -31.29 -24.30 12.04
N GLU A 485 -30.42 -24.09 13.02
CA GLU A 485 -28.99 -24.41 12.95
C GLU A 485 -28.33 -23.88 11.66
N LEU A 486 -28.62 -22.63 11.29
CA LEU A 486 -28.06 -22.05 10.08
C LEU A 486 -26.57 -21.75 10.26
N ARG A 487 -25.81 -21.81 9.17
CA ARG A 487 -24.43 -21.33 9.12
C ARG A 487 -24.41 -19.95 8.49
N ILE A 488 -23.71 -19.01 9.10
CA ILE A 488 -23.45 -17.68 8.52
C ILE A 488 -21.94 -17.55 8.33
N SER A 489 -21.51 -17.07 7.17
CA SER A 489 -20.10 -16.79 6.87
C SER A 489 -19.95 -15.44 6.19
N GLY A 490 -19.00 -14.64 6.65
CA GLY A 490 -18.62 -13.40 5.97
C GLY A 490 -17.62 -13.67 4.86
N SER A 491 -17.68 -12.89 3.78
CA SER A 491 -16.73 -12.86 2.68
C SER A 491 -16.32 -11.42 2.42
N ARG A 492 -15.05 -11.16 2.14
CA ARG A 492 -14.57 -9.81 1.85
C ARG A 492 -13.54 -9.77 0.73
N CYS A 493 -12.43 -10.48 0.93
CA CYS A 493 -11.26 -10.40 0.06
C CYS A 493 -11.05 -11.74 -0.66
N GLY A 494 -10.43 -11.71 -1.83
CA GLY A 494 -9.93 -12.89 -2.51
C GLY A 494 -8.53 -12.68 -3.03
N THR A 495 -7.87 -13.76 -3.44
CA THR A 495 -6.48 -13.69 -3.90
C THR A 495 -6.42 -13.12 -5.32
N LEU A 496 -5.72 -12.00 -5.51
CA LEU A 496 -5.69 -11.30 -6.79
C LEU A 496 -5.19 -12.16 -7.96
N SER A 497 -4.29 -13.11 -7.70
CA SER A 497 -3.84 -14.09 -8.70
C SER A 497 -4.96 -14.96 -9.25
N ASP A 498 -5.99 -15.29 -8.44
CA ASP A 498 -7.17 -16.00 -8.92
C ASP A 498 -7.96 -15.15 -9.91
N GLY A 499 -8.09 -13.85 -9.62
CA GLY A 499 -8.73 -12.88 -10.50
C GLY A 499 -8.03 -12.77 -11.86
N ILE A 500 -6.69 -12.63 -11.85
CA ILE A 500 -5.88 -12.63 -13.08
C ILE A 500 -6.02 -13.95 -13.85
N SER A 501 -5.98 -15.08 -13.16
CA SER A 501 -6.14 -16.41 -13.78
C SER A 501 -7.52 -16.56 -14.45
N ALA A 502 -8.58 -16.06 -13.80
CA ALA A 502 -9.91 -16.06 -14.37
C ALA A 502 -10.00 -15.19 -15.64
N LEU A 503 -9.37 -14.01 -15.63
CA LEU A 503 -9.28 -13.13 -16.79
C LEU A 503 -8.54 -13.78 -17.97
N GLN A 504 -7.40 -14.43 -17.70
CA GLN A 504 -6.62 -15.15 -18.72
C GLN A 504 -7.40 -16.30 -19.36
N SER A 505 -8.18 -17.03 -18.55
CA SER A 505 -8.98 -18.15 -19.05
C SER A 505 -10.09 -17.73 -20.01
N GLY A 506 -10.52 -16.46 -19.95
CA GLY A 506 -11.66 -15.96 -20.70
C GLY A 506 -13.00 -16.58 -20.31
N SER A 507 -13.09 -17.31 -19.19
CA SER A 507 -14.30 -18.02 -18.77
C SER A 507 -15.42 -17.10 -18.28
N ILE A 508 -15.11 -15.85 -17.98
CA ILE A 508 -16.05 -14.84 -17.48
C ILE A 508 -16.32 -13.80 -18.58
N ASP A 509 -17.59 -13.64 -18.93
CA ASP A 509 -18.09 -12.59 -19.82
C ASP A 509 -18.31 -11.30 -19.03
N LEU A 510 -17.42 -10.34 -19.25
CA LEU A 510 -17.49 -8.99 -18.68
C LEU A 510 -18.23 -8.00 -19.61
N SER A 511 -18.69 -8.47 -20.77
CA SER A 511 -19.30 -7.62 -21.80
C SER A 511 -20.64 -7.06 -21.31
N GLY A 512 -20.77 -5.74 -21.31
CA GLY A 512 -21.98 -5.05 -20.84
C GLY A 512 -22.01 -4.80 -19.33
N LEU A 513 -20.97 -5.16 -18.58
CA LEU A 513 -20.83 -4.75 -17.17
C LEU A 513 -20.43 -3.27 -17.07
N ILE A 514 -19.59 -2.77 -17.98
CA ILE A 514 -19.22 -1.34 -18.00
C ILE A 514 -20.36 -0.54 -18.62
N THR A 515 -21.16 0.09 -17.77
CA THR A 515 -22.35 0.88 -18.18
C THR A 515 -22.06 2.36 -18.35
N LYS A 516 -20.99 2.87 -17.74
CA LYS A 516 -20.62 4.28 -17.81
C LYS A 516 -19.10 4.42 -17.86
N ARG A 517 -18.63 5.34 -18.69
CA ARG A 517 -17.25 5.82 -18.75
C ARG A 517 -17.26 7.32 -18.52
N VAL A 518 -16.35 7.82 -17.70
CA VAL A 518 -16.12 9.25 -17.46
C VAL A 518 -14.63 9.54 -17.57
N SER A 519 -14.28 10.78 -17.90
CA SER A 519 -12.91 11.25 -17.78
C SER A 519 -12.55 11.56 -16.32
N PHE A 520 -11.26 11.67 -16.00
CA PHE A 520 -10.82 12.09 -14.67
C PHE A 520 -11.39 13.46 -14.24
N ASP A 521 -11.50 14.42 -15.18
CA ASP A 521 -12.13 15.73 -14.93
C ASP A 521 -13.62 15.62 -14.54
N GLU A 522 -14.27 14.52 -14.92
CA GLU A 522 -15.68 14.24 -14.66
C GLU A 522 -15.88 13.19 -13.55
N VAL A 523 -14.85 12.92 -12.74
CA VAL A 523 -14.88 11.89 -11.68
C VAL A 523 -16.07 12.05 -10.75
N MET A 524 -16.44 13.29 -10.39
CA MET A 524 -17.60 13.56 -9.54
C MET A 524 -18.93 13.16 -10.18
N SER A 525 -19.04 13.28 -11.51
CA SER A 525 -20.20 12.75 -12.24
C SER A 525 -20.19 11.22 -12.25
N GLY A 526 -19.00 10.60 -12.34
CA GLY A 526 -18.83 9.15 -12.22
C GLY A 526 -19.27 8.62 -10.85
N MET A 527 -18.85 9.28 -9.77
CA MET A 527 -19.23 8.89 -8.41
C MET A 527 -20.76 8.95 -8.21
N ARG A 528 -21.43 9.98 -8.75
CA ARG A 528 -22.90 10.05 -8.72
C ARG A 528 -23.55 8.93 -9.53
N ALA A 529 -23.05 8.68 -10.73
CA ALA A 529 -23.52 7.58 -11.58
C ALA A 529 -23.33 6.21 -10.90
N ALA A 530 -22.29 6.02 -10.10
CA ALA A 530 -22.08 4.76 -9.37
C ALA A 530 -23.09 4.54 -8.23
N ILE A 531 -23.76 5.59 -7.74
CA ILE A 531 -24.87 5.50 -6.77
C ILE A 531 -26.19 5.18 -7.49
N GLU A 532 -26.30 5.57 -8.75
CA GLU A 532 -27.52 5.42 -9.54
C GLU A 532 -27.79 3.95 -9.89
N PRO A 533 -28.99 3.42 -9.58
CA PRO A 533 -29.28 2.00 -9.71
C PRO A 533 -29.11 1.46 -11.15
N GLU A 534 -29.30 2.29 -12.18
CA GLU A 534 -29.13 1.91 -13.60
C GLU A 534 -27.72 1.43 -13.94
N HIS A 535 -26.70 1.91 -13.25
CA HIS A 535 -25.31 1.60 -13.56
C HIS A 535 -24.83 0.32 -12.85
N ILE A 536 -23.93 -0.43 -13.49
CA ILE A 536 -23.31 -1.66 -12.93
C ILE A 536 -21.86 -1.36 -12.54
N ALA A 537 -21.04 -0.99 -13.54
CA ALA A 537 -19.66 -0.60 -13.36
C ALA A 537 -19.43 0.75 -14.03
N VAL A 538 -18.82 1.67 -13.27
CA VAL A 538 -18.47 3.01 -13.73
C VAL A 538 -16.94 3.11 -13.77
N LEU A 539 -16.41 3.33 -14.97
CA LEU A 539 -14.97 3.50 -15.19
C LEU A 539 -14.61 4.97 -15.29
N VAL A 540 -13.49 5.31 -14.66
CA VAL A 540 -12.80 6.59 -14.79
C VAL A 540 -11.57 6.37 -15.66
N GLN A 541 -11.52 7.06 -16.79
CA GLN A 541 -10.36 7.11 -17.66
C GLN A 541 -9.39 8.16 -17.13
N MET A 542 -8.21 7.71 -16.71
CA MET A 542 -7.11 8.57 -16.30
C MET A 542 -6.36 9.04 -17.56
N SER A 543 -5.93 10.30 -17.57
CA SER A 543 -5.37 11.01 -18.72
C SER A 543 -3.89 10.71 -18.97
#